data_AF-A0A8S3HT22-F1
#
_entry.id   AF-A0A8S3HT22-F1
#
_cell.length_a   1.000
_cell.length_b   1.000
_cell.length_c   1.000
_cell.angle_alpha   90.00
_cell.angle_beta   90.00
_cell.angle_gamma   90.00
#
_symmetry.space_group_name_H-M   'P 1'
#
loop_
_entity.id
_entity.type
_entity.pdbx_description
1 polymer ?
#
loop_
_entity_poly.entity_id
_entity_poly.type
_entity_poly.pdbx_seq_one_letter_code
_entity_poly.pdbx_strand_id
1 'polypeptide(L)'
;MSNGETSDAFLQQVFRKVDADGSGAISSNELQSALSNGTWSPFNPETVRMMIGMFDNDNSSTINFNEFKSLWNYITQWEKIFRSFDEDRSGSIDKNEFRKALTSFGNVK
;
A
#
# COMPACT_ATOMS: atom_id res chain seq x y z
N MET A 1 16.72 14.58 -16.43
CA MET A 1 15.78 14.83 -15.31
C MET A 1 15.27 13.48 -14.86
N SER A 2 15.84 12.94 -13.79
CA SER A 2 15.61 11.56 -13.33
C SER A 2 14.28 11.48 -12.58
N ASN A 3 13.46 10.49 -12.91
CA ASN A 3 12.19 10.20 -12.24
C ASN A 3 12.35 10.22 -10.71
N GLY A 4 11.47 10.96 -10.02
CA GLY A 4 11.57 11.24 -8.59
C GLY A 4 11.59 10.01 -7.69
N GLU A 5 12.78 9.63 -7.24
CA GLU A 5 12.96 8.73 -6.10
C GLU A 5 12.54 9.50 -4.85
N THR A 6 11.52 9.00 -4.15
CA THR A 6 11.14 9.53 -2.84
C THR A 6 12.29 9.28 -1.88
N SER A 7 12.75 10.31 -1.16
CA SER A 7 13.95 10.18 -0.32
C SER A 7 13.74 9.21 0.84
N ASP A 8 14.76 8.40 1.17
CA ASP A 8 14.73 7.48 2.31
C ASP A 8 14.34 8.19 3.61
N ALA A 9 14.76 9.44 3.81
CA ALA A 9 14.39 10.24 4.98
C ALA A 9 12.87 10.48 5.09
N PHE A 10 12.20 10.76 3.96
CA PHE A 10 10.75 10.91 3.93
C PHE A 10 10.07 9.56 4.16
N LEU A 11 10.51 8.51 3.47
CA LEU A 11 9.96 7.16 3.64
C LEU A 11 10.08 6.67 5.08
N GLN A 12 11.19 7.00 5.75
CA GLN A 12 11.42 6.64 7.14
C GLN A 12 10.53 7.43 8.10
N GLN A 13 10.19 8.68 7.79
CA GLN A 13 9.17 9.41 8.54
C GLN A 13 7.78 8.80 8.38
N VAL A 14 7.41 8.39 7.16
CA VAL A 14 6.12 7.73 6.92
C VAL A 14 6.07 6.37 7.61
N PHE A 15 7.12 5.56 7.45
CA PHE A 15 7.26 4.27 8.11
C PHE A 15 7.00 4.38 9.61
N ARG A 16 7.67 5.31 10.29
CA ARG A 16 7.50 5.56 11.74
C ARG A 16 6.13 6.07 12.15
N LYS A 17 5.33 6.61 11.22
CA LYS A 17 3.93 6.97 11.51
C LYS A 17 3.00 5.77 11.42
N VAL A 18 3.38 4.76 10.63
CA VAL A 18 2.60 3.53 10.44
C VAL A 18 2.98 2.50 11.50
N ASP A 19 4.27 2.33 11.77
CA ASP A 19 4.84 1.56 12.89
C ASP A 19 4.51 2.26 14.21
N ALA A 20 3.31 1.98 14.73
CA ALA A 20 2.71 2.67 15.86
C ALA A 20 3.26 2.14 17.19
N ASP A 21 3.67 0.87 17.22
CA ASP A 21 4.30 0.27 18.40
C ASP A 21 5.82 0.46 18.44
N GLY A 22 6.44 0.89 17.34
CA GLY A 22 7.88 1.16 17.25
C GLY A 22 8.72 -0.11 17.20
N SER A 23 8.14 -1.24 16.79
CA SER A 23 8.81 -2.52 16.66
C SER A 23 9.88 -2.53 15.56
N GLY A 24 9.85 -1.57 14.64
CA GLY A 24 10.73 -1.51 13.47
C GLY A 24 10.22 -2.35 12.29
N ALA A 25 9.00 -2.87 12.37
CA ALA A 25 8.31 -3.57 11.31
C ALA A 25 6.82 -3.22 11.33
N ILE A 26 6.17 -3.16 10.16
CA ILE A 26 4.74 -2.85 10.06
C ILE A 26 3.95 -4.15 10.07
N SER A 27 3.09 -4.31 11.06
CA SER A 27 2.14 -5.41 11.17
C SER A 27 0.92 -5.23 10.26
N SER A 28 0.17 -6.31 10.05
CA SER A 28 -1.11 -6.26 9.32
C SER A 28 -2.11 -5.27 9.93
N ASN A 29 -2.18 -5.18 11.25
CA ASN A 29 -3.06 -4.23 11.94
C ASN A 29 -2.66 -2.78 11.71
N GLU A 30 -1.37 -2.49 11.73
CA GLU A 30 -0.83 -1.15 11.49
C GLU A 30 -1.03 -0.72 10.05
N LEU A 31 -0.74 -1.62 9.10
CA LEU A 31 -0.98 -1.37 7.68
C LEU A 31 -2.46 -1.14 7.39
N GLN A 32 -3.34 -1.98 7.97
CA GLN A 32 -4.80 -1.80 7.84
C GLN A 32 -5.24 -0.44 8.38
N SER A 33 -4.74 -0.06 9.55
CA SER A 33 -5.09 1.21 10.20
C SER A 33 -4.62 2.41 9.36
N ALA A 34 -3.40 2.35 8.83
CA ALA A 34 -2.85 3.39 7.96
C ALA A 34 -3.65 3.55 6.65
N LEU A 35 -4.11 2.44 6.06
CA LEU A 35 -4.93 2.44 4.84
C LEU A 35 -6.39 2.83 5.07
N SER A 36 -6.89 2.69 6.30
CA SER A 36 -8.28 3.03 6.67
C SER A 36 -8.48 4.52 6.97
N ASN A 37 -7.40 5.31 7.01
CA ASN A 37 -7.41 6.69 7.47
C ASN A 37 -8.02 7.63 6.41
N GLY A 38 -9.34 7.55 6.24
CA GLY A 38 -10.11 8.35 5.28
C GLY A 38 -11.56 7.87 5.10
N THR A 39 -11.86 6.62 5.44
CA THR A 39 -13.22 6.06 5.40
C THR A 39 -13.59 5.53 6.79
N TRP A 40 -14.87 5.68 7.18
CA TRP A 40 -15.39 5.18 8.47
C TRP A 40 -15.45 3.65 8.56
N SER A 41 -14.87 2.94 7.60
CA SER A 41 -14.85 1.49 7.50
C SER A 41 -13.42 0.99 7.44
N PRO A 42 -13.05 -0.05 8.22
CA PRO A 42 -11.73 -0.65 8.11
C PRO A 42 -11.51 -1.18 6.69
N PHE A 43 -10.31 -0.95 6.17
CA PHE A 43 -9.86 -1.50 4.89
C PHE A 43 -9.91 -3.04 4.95
N ASN A 44 -10.20 -3.69 3.82
CA ASN A 44 -10.43 -5.14 3.82
C ASN A 44 -9.18 -5.91 4.33
N PRO A 45 -9.29 -6.67 5.44
CA PRO A 45 -8.16 -7.39 6.02
C PRO A 45 -7.56 -8.46 5.10
N GLU A 46 -8.34 -9.06 4.19
CA GLU A 46 -7.81 -10.00 3.19
C GLU A 46 -6.90 -9.29 2.20
N THR A 47 -7.24 -8.07 1.78
CA THR A 47 -6.39 -7.25 0.91
C THR A 47 -5.10 -6.85 1.61
N VAL A 48 -5.16 -6.51 2.90
CA VAL A 48 -3.97 -6.20 3.70
C VAL A 48 -3.04 -7.42 3.81
N ARG A 49 -3.59 -8.60 4.08
CA ARG A 49 -2.81 -9.84 4.13
C ARG A 49 -2.17 -10.19 2.79
N MET A 50 -2.90 -9.99 1.69
CA MET A 50 -2.32 -10.15 0.34
C MET A 50 -1.18 -9.17 0.10
N MET A 51 -1.34 -7.89 0.48
CA MET A 51 -0.27 -6.89 0.34
C MET A 51 0.97 -7.28 1.14
N ILE A 52 0.82 -7.72 2.40
CA ILE A 52 1.97 -8.19 3.19
C ILE A 52 2.66 -9.36 2.48
N GLY A 53 1.90 -10.37 2.08
CA GLY A 53 2.48 -11.55 1.40
C GLY A 53 3.16 -11.27 0.06
N MET A 54 2.91 -10.13 -0.58
CA MET A 54 3.60 -9.73 -1.82
C MET A 54 4.96 -9.08 -1.58
N PHE A 55 5.20 -8.52 -0.39
CA PHE A 55 6.41 -7.73 -0.10
C PHE A 55 7.24 -8.26 1.06
N ASP A 56 6.66 -9.12 1.90
CA ASP A 56 7.34 -9.89 2.94
C ASP A 56 8.24 -10.96 2.30
N ASN A 57 9.52 -10.62 2.12
CA ASN A 57 10.51 -11.52 1.53
C ASN A 57 11.19 -12.38 2.57
N ASP A 58 11.22 -11.92 3.83
CA ASP A 58 11.84 -12.63 4.94
C ASP A 58 10.88 -13.60 5.67
N ASN A 59 9.61 -13.65 5.27
CA ASN A 59 8.53 -14.43 5.87
C ASN A 59 8.28 -14.07 7.35
N SER A 60 8.55 -12.82 7.73
CA SER A 60 8.28 -12.31 9.08
C SER A 60 6.78 -12.11 9.36
N SER A 61 5.92 -12.21 8.34
CA SER A 61 4.52 -11.78 8.38
C SER A 61 4.33 -10.29 8.70
N THR A 62 5.40 -9.51 8.53
CA THR A 62 5.47 -8.06 8.76
C THR A 62 6.22 -7.40 7.61
N ILE A 63 6.23 -6.07 7.57
CA ILE A 63 6.96 -5.31 6.54
C ILE A 63 8.06 -4.51 7.21
N ASN A 64 9.32 -4.89 7.00
CA ASN A 64 10.46 -4.12 7.46
C ASN A 64 10.68 -2.86 6.60
N PHE A 65 11.58 -1.96 7.00
CA PHE A 65 11.80 -0.70 6.27
C PHE A 65 12.23 -0.90 4.80
N ASN A 66 13.00 -1.95 4.50
CA ASN A 66 13.45 -2.18 3.13
C ASN A 66 12.30 -2.65 2.24
N GLU A 67 11.46 -3.54 2.74
CA GLU A 67 10.23 -4.00 2.08
C GLU A 67 9.20 -2.88 1.95
N PHE A 68 9.14 -1.99 2.94
CA PHE A 68 8.29 -0.80 2.92
C PHE A 68 8.61 0.12 1.75
N LYS A 69 9.88 0.26 1.35
CA LYS A 69 10.25 1.06 0.16
C LYS A 69 9.62 0.48 -1.11
N SER A 70 9.65 -0.84 -1.26
CA SER A 70 9.02 -1.55 -2.38
C SER A 70 7.51 -1.41 -2.34
N LEU A 71 6.89 -1.61 -1.17
CA LEU A 71 5.47 -1.40 -0.94
C LEU A 71 5.06 0.05 -1.25
N TRP A 72 5.82 1.05 -0.81
CA TRP A 72 5.55 2.47 -1.07
C TRP A 72 5.60 2.80 -2.56
N ASN A 73 6.61 2.31 -3.26
CA ASN A 73 6.71 2.50 -4.70
C ASN A 73 5.54 1.82 -5.44
N TYR A 74 5.14 0.63 -4.98
CA TYR A 74 3.96 -0.06 -5.50
C TYR A 74 2.70 0.75 -5.23
N ILE A 75 2.43 1.16 -3.98
CA ILE A 75 1.26 1.98 -3.61
C ILE A 75 1.25 3.30 -4.38
N THR A 76 2.37 3.97 -4.57
CA THR A 76 2.44 5.26 -5.29
C THR A 76 2.15 5.08 -6.79
N GLN A 77 2.66 4.01 -7.40
CA GLN A 77 2.29 3.65 -8.77
C GLN A 77 0.82 3.24 -8.85
N TRP A 78 0.36 2.49 -7.87
CA TRP A 78 -1.03 2.10 -7.73
C TRP A 78 -1.94 3.29 -7.52
N GLU A 79 -1.58 4.32 -6.76
CA GLU A 79 -2.37 5.55 -6.56
C GLU A 79 -2.54 6.31 -7.87
N LYS A 80 -1.47 6.41 -8.69
CA LYS A 80 -1.56 7.02 -10.02
C LYS A 80 -2.50 6.25 -10.93
N ILE A 81 -2.48 4.93 -10.85
CA ILE A 81 -3.36 4.05 -11.61
C ILE A 81 -4.79 4.11 -11.03
N PHE A 82 -4.94 4.15 -9.71
CA PHE A 82 -6.18 4.32 -8.96
C PHE A 82 -6.88 5.59 -9.38
N ARG A 83 -6.20 6.73 -9.39
CA ARG A 83 -6.74 8.03 -9.84
C ARG A 83 -7.17 8.02 -11.30
N SER A 84 -6.62 7.11 -12.13
CA SER A 84 -7.05 6.95 -13.52
C SER A 84 -8.29 6.05 -13.66
N PHE A 85 -8.58 5.22 -12.64
CA PHE A 85 -9.72 4.31 -12.59
C PHE A 85 -10.87 4.78 -11.68
N ASP A 86 -10.60 5.70 -10.74
CA ASP A 86 -11.55 6.44 -9.91
C ASP A 86 -12.30 7.45 -10.78
N GLU A 87 -13.18 6.92 -11.65
CA GLU A 87 -13.94 7.68 -12.64
C GLU A 87 -14.91 8.67 -11.96
N ASP A 88 -15.41 8.32 -10.78
CA ASP A 88 -16.35 9.14 -10.01
C ASP A 88 -15.67 10.09 -9.02
N ARG A 89 -14.33 10.01 -8.87
CA ARG A 89 -13.52 10.79 -7.91
C ARG A 89 -14.03 10.66 -6.48
N SER A 90 -14.61 9.52 -6.15
CA SER A 90 -15.10 9.24 -4.80
C SER A 90 -13.95 9.14 -3.79
N GLY A 91 -12.71 8.95 -4.27
CA GLY A 91 -11.54 8.80 -3.42
C GLY A 91 -11.44 7.41 -2.77
N SER A 92 -12.32 6.49 -3.15
CA SER A 92 -12.36 5.11 -2.68
C SER A 92 -12.71 4.18 -3.83
N ILE A 93 -11.87 3.19 -4.10
CA ILE A 93 -12.17 2.20 -5.13
C ILE A 93 -13.11 1.14 -4.59
N ASP A 94 -14.27 1.04 -5.22
CA ASP A 94 -15.24 -0.01 -4.94
C ASP A 94 -14.76 -1.36 -5.52
N LYS A 95 -15.36 -2.45 -5.05
CA LYS A 95 -15.11 -3.83 -5.50
C LYS A 95 -15.08 -3.96 -7.04
N ASN A 96 -15.87 -3.20 -7.78
CA ASN A 96 -15.87 -3.23 -9.25
C ASN A 96 -14.65 -2.54 -9.88
N GLU A 97 -14.27 -1.37 -9.38
CA GLU A 97 -13.07 -0.64 -9.79
C GLU A 97 -11.80 -1.42 -9.41
N PHE A 98 -11.81 -2.09 -8.24
CA PHE A 98 -10.74 -2.95 -7.76
C PHE A 98 -10.55 -4.17 -8.67
N ARG A 99 -11.66 -4.80 -9.10
CA ARG A 99 -11.64 -5.93 -10.04
C ARG A 99 -11.13 -5.52 -11.43
N LYS A 100 -11.51 -4.33 -11.93
CA LYS A 100 -10.98 -3.79 -13.19
C LYS A 100 -9.48 -3.54 -13.10
N ALA A 101 -9.02 -2.91 -12.02
CA ALA A 101 -7.61 -2.68 -11.77
C ALA A 101 -6.84 -4.01 -11.76
N LEU A 102 -7.22 -4.97 -10.90
CA LEU A 102 -6.56 -6.27 -10.79
C LEU A 102 -6.52 -7.05 -12.11
N THR A 103 -7.58 -6.97 -12.93
CA THR A 103 -7.61 -7.62 -14.25
C THR A 103 -6.65 -6.95 -15.24
N SER A 104 -6.51 -5.63 -15.16
CA SER A 104 -5.56 -4.88 -15.99
C SER A 104 -4.10 -5.15 -15.61
N PHE A 105 -3.82 -5.43 -14.33
CA PHE A 105 -2.48 -5.78 -13.84
C PHE A 105 -2.08 -7.24 -14.10
N GLY A 106 -3.04 -8.17 -14.19
CA GLY A 106 -2.77 -9.59 -14.47
C GLY A 106 -2.43 -9.93 -15.93
N ASN A 107 -2.61 -8.98 -16.85
CA ASN A 107 -2.38 -9.18 -18.29
C ASN A 107 -1.06 -8.60 -18.81
N VAL A 108 -0.17 -8.13 -17.92
CA VAL A 108 1.17 -7.70 -18.33
C VAL A 108 2.04 -8.96 -18.43
N LYS A 109 2.22 -9.42 -19.67
CA LYS A 109 3.08 -10.55 -20.05
C LYS A 109 4.56 -10.18 -19.96
#